data_AF-A0A6M0IJQ2-F1
#
_entry.id   AF-A0A6M0IJQ2-F1
#
_cell.length_a   1.000
_cell.length_b   1.000
_cell.length_c   1.000
_cell.angle_alpha   90.00
_cell.angle_beta   90.00
_cell.angle_gamma   90.00
#
_symmetry.space_group_name_H-M   'P 1'
#
loop_
_entity.id
_entity.type
_entity.pdbx_description
1 polymer ?
#
loop_
_entity_poly.entity_id
_entity_poly.type
_entity_poly.pdbx_seq_one_letter_code
_entity_poly.pdbx_strand_id
1 'polypeptide(L)'
;MSIELPDAIEHIQLSELPTGWDALKYSESLPQFLLSKLVLFYPALAFAIPSVIVRNTPSRNILIKPLHPLMSQVKIVDVVAHEFDERLQKKADLPAISTAQVKKLQRRFA
;
A
#
# COMPACT_ATOMS: atom_id res chain seq x y z
N MET A 1 8.72 -5.15 -10.03
CA MET A 1 8.79 -3.67 -10.10
C MET A 1 10.01 -3.19 -9.34
N SER A 2 10.72 -2.21 -9.86
CA SER A 2 11.89 -1.60 -9.23
C SER A 2 11.72 -0.08 -9.20
N ILE A 3 11.98 0.54 -8.05
CA ILE A 3 11.89 1.99 -7.82
C ILE A 3 13.26 2.49 -7.37
N GLU A 4 13.76 3.54 -8.01
CA GLU A 4 14.99 4.26 -7.63
C GLU A 4 14.61 5.54 -6.88
N LEU A 5 15.29 5.77 -5.75
CA LEU A 5 15.10 6.94 -4.89
C LEU A 5 16.44 7.66 -4.68
N PRO A 6 16.44 9.00 -4.51
CA PRO A 6 17.61 9.70 -4.02
C PRO A 6 17.94 9.29 -2.58
N ASP A 7 19.20 9.48 -2.17
CA ASP A 7 19.72 9.11 -0.85
C ASP A 7 19.27 10.08 0.26
N ALA A 8 17.96 10.16 0.46
CA ALA A 8 17.27 10.97 1.46
C ALA A 8 16.28 10.10 2.25
N ILE A 9 16.75 8.94 2.69
CA ILE A 9 15.96 7.91 3.37
C ILE A 9 16.34 7.89 4.86
N GLU A 10 15.36 8.10 5.72
CA GLU A 10 15.57 7.97 7.16
C GLU A 10 15.29 6.53 7.62
N HIS A 11 16.23 5.95 8.37
CA HIS A 11 16.10 4.60 8.90
C HIS A 11 15.50 4.61 10.31
N ILE A 12 14.20 4.29 10.42
CA ILE A 12 13.51 4.20 11.71
C ILE A 12 13.95 2.94 12.44
N GLN A 13 14.57 3.06 13.59
CA GLN A 13 15.00 1.90 14.38
C GLN A 13 13.83 1.22 15.06
N LEU A 14 13.99 -0.07 15.37
CA LEU A 14 12.98 -0.84 16.09
C LEU A 14 12.62 -0.19 17.44
N SER A 15 13.61 0.40 18.12
CA SER A 15 13.43 1.12 19.39
C SER A 15 12.67 2.43 19.28
N GLU A 16 12.53 2.99 18.07
CA GLU A 16 11.76 4.21 17.81
C GLU A 16 10.30 3.92 17.46
N LEU A 17 9.96 2.65 17.20
CA LEU A 17 8.60 2.27 16.91
C LEU A 17 7.74 2.31 18.17
N PRO A 18 6.51 2.81 18.07
CA PRO A 18 5.60 2.89 19.21
C PRO A 18 5.21 1.48 19.70
N THR A 19 4.79 1.40 20.96
CA THR A 19 4.28 0.16 21.55
C THR A 19 3.13 -0.42 20.72
N GLY A 20 3.18 -1.73 20.46
CA GLY A 20 2.15 -2.43 19.69
C GLY A 20 2.22 -2.20 18.18
N TRP A 21 3.33 -1.66 17.65
CA TRP A 21 3.55 -1.52 16.21
C TRP A 21 3.43 -2.85 15.44
N ASP A 22 3.73 -3.97 16.10
CA ASP A 22 3.75 -5.31 15.51
C ASP A 22 2.44 -6.10 15.75
N ALA A 23 1.40 -5.45 16.26
CA ALA A 23 0.10 -6.07 16.52
C ALA A 23 -0.67 -6.36 15.22
N LEU A 24 -1.32 -7.52 15.14
CA LEU A 24 -2.17 -7.91 14.00
C LEU A 24 -3.37 -6.98 13.81
N LYS A 25 -3.92 -6.47 14.92
CA LYS A 25 -4.88 -5.37 14.94
C LYS A 25 -4.16 -4.15 15.49
N TYR A 26 -3.71 -3.29 14.60
CA TYR A 26 -3.02 -2.06 14.98
C TYR A 26 -4.02 -1.00 15.44
N SER A 27 -3.60 -0.14 16.37
CA SER A 27 -4.36 1.02 16.79
C SER A 27 -4.50 2.03 15.65
N GLU A 28 -5.63 2.74 15.57
CA GLU A 28 -5.81 3.88 14.66
C GLU A 28 -4.84 5.03 14.99
N SER A 29 -4.33 5.09 16.22
CA SER A 29 -3.30 6.05 16.61
C SER A 29 -1.90 5.65 16.15
N LEU A 30 -1.69 4.39 15.74
CA LEU A 30 -0.37 3.90 15.37
C LEU A 30 0.31 4.78 14.31
N PRO A 31 -0.35 5.18 13.19
CA PRO A 31 0.27 6.02 12.17
C PRO A 31 0.65 7.43 12.65
N GLN A 32 0.14 7.89 13.80
CA GLN A 32 0.37 9.26 14.28
C GLN A 32 1.83 9.52 14.62
N PHE A 33 2.63 8.49 14.92
CA PHE A 33 4.05 8.63 15.26
C PHE A 33 4.88 9.28 14.16
N LEU A 34 4.46 9.18 12.89
CA LEU A 34 5.14 9.81 11.76
C LEU A 34 4.64 11.22 11.45
N LEU A 35 3.54 11.69 12.05
CA LEU A 35 2.91 12.97 11.65
C LEU A 35 3.89 14.15 11.74
N SER A 36 4.71 14.21 12.78
CA SER A 36 5.73 15.25 12.94
C SER A 36 6.79 15.23 11.82
N LYS A 37 7.00 14.07 11.17
CA LYS A 37 7.97 13.86 10.09
C LYS A 37 7.35 13.99 8.69
N LEU A 38 6.02 14.09 8.60
CA LEU A 38 5.29 14.28 7.32
C LEU A 38 5.14 15.74 6.90
N VAL A 39 5.66 16.69 7.68
CA VAL A 39 5.67 18.12 7.31
C VAL A 39 6.48 18.35 6.03
N LEU A 40 6.06 19.34 5.23
CA LEU A 40 6.56 19.58 3.87
C LEU A 40 8.09 19.72 3.80
N PHE A 41 8.68 20.40 4.79
CA PHE A 41 10.11 20.72 4.85
C PHE A 41 10.93 19.73 5.68
N TYR A 42 10.35 18.60 6.08
CA TYR A 42 11.11 17.59 6.80
C TYR A 42 12.14 16.94 5.86
N PRO A 43 13.44 16.82 6.24
CA PRO A 43 14.53 16.50 5.31
C PRO A 43 14.42 15.15 4.59
N ALA A 44 13.77 14.15 5.20
CA ALA A 44 13.64 12.83 4.62
C ALA A 44 12.53 12.76 3.57
N LEU A 45 12.86 12.26 2.38
CA LEU A 45 11.91 11.89 1.32
C LEU A 45 11.15 10.63 1.70
N ALA A 46 11.84 9.65 2.30
CA ALA A 46 11.27 8.36 2.60
C ALA A 46 11.73 7.83 3.97
N PHE A 47 10.98 6.87 4.49
CA PHE A 47 11.27 6.19 5.75
C PHE A 47 11.45 4.70 5.50
N ALA A 48 12.60 4.15 5.90
CA ALA A 48 12.83 2.71 5.93
C ALA A 48 12.40 2.16 7.28
N ILE A 49 11.33 1.38 7.32
CA ILE A 49 10.68 0.88 8.54
C ILE A 49 10.82 -0.65 8.65
N PRO A 50 11.17 -1.20 9.82
CA PRO A 50 11.20 -2.65 10.05
C PRO A 50 9.92 -3.36 9.60
N SER A 51 10.06 -4.54 9.00
CA SER A 51 8.91 -5.35 8.59
C SER A 51 8.32 -6.14 9.77
N VAL A 52 7.00 -6.05 9.98
CA VAL A 52 6.27 -6.87 10.97
C VAL A 52 6.15 -8.33 10.52
N ILE A 53 6.19 -8.57 9.20
CA ILE A 53 6.03 -9.90 8.59
C ILE A 53 7.37 -10.63 8.58
N VAL A 54 8.44 -9.98 8.12
CA VAL A 54 9.77 -10.59 7.99
C VAL A 54 10.64 -10.19 9.18
N ARG A 55 10.36 -10.79 10.33
CA ARG A 55 11.01 -10.47 11.61
C ARG A 55 12.47 -10.95 11.66
N ASN A 56 13.29 -10.32 12.51
CA ASN A 56 14.71 -10.67 12.75
C ASN A 56 15.63 -10.64 11.52
N THR A 57 15.24 -9.86 10.50
CA THR A 57 16.05 -9.64 9.29
C THR A 57 16.31 -8.14 9.11
N PRO A 58 17.30 -7.75 8.29
CA PRO A 58 17.48 -6.35 7.90
C PRO A 58 16.39 -5.85 6.94
N SER A 59 15.40 -6.67 6.57
CA SER A 59 14.33 -6.28 5.64
C SER A 59 13.47 -5.16 6.18
N ARG A 60 13.21 -4.16 5.33
CA ARG A 60 12.45 -2.95 5.65
C ARG A 60 11.44 -2.63 4.56
N ASN A 61 10.31 -2.08 4.97
CA ASN A 61 9.36 -1.41 4.09
C ASN A 61 9.81 0.03 3.86
N ILE A 62 9.57 0.56 2.67
CA ILE A 62 9.86 1.96 2.34
C ILE A 62 8.55 2.72 2.24
N LEU A 63 8.38 3.76 3.07
CA LEU A 63 7.30 4.72 2.95
C LEU A 63 7.81 5.97 2.25
N ILE A 64 7.29 6.29 1.07
CA ILE A 64 7.71 7.46 0.27
C ILE A 64 6.73 8.61 0.51
N LYS A 65 7.24 9.82 0.75
CA LYS A 65 6.44 11.02 0.97
C LYS A 65 6.18 11.74 -0.36
N PRO A 66 4.96 11.68 -0.91
CA PRO A 66 4.68 12.18 -2.27
C PRO A 66 4.76 13.70 -2.40
N LEU A 67 4.56 14.45 -1.31
CA LEU A 67 4.63 15.91 -1.30
C LEU A 67 6.04 16.45 -1.04
N HIS A 68 7.05 15.60 -0.87
CA HIS A 68 8.42 16.03 -0.63
C HIS A 68 9.03 16.67 -1.90
N PRO A 69 9.84 17.74 -1.80
CA PRO A 69 10.44 18.39 -2.97
C PRO A 69 11.29 17.45 -3.86
N LEU A 70 11.95 16.46 -3.26
CA LEU A 70 12.74 15.45 -3.98
C LEU A 70 11.89 14.34 -4.63
N MET A 71 10.56 14.33 -4.48
CA MET A 71 9.70 13.31 -5.09
C MET A 71 9.82 13.31 -6.62
N SER A 72 10.10 14.46 -7.23
CA SER A 72 10.36 14.60 -8.67
C SER A 72 11.58 13.81 -9.17
N GLN A 73 12.46 13.35 -8.26
CA GLN A 73 13.65 12.57 -8.57
C GLN A 73 13.41 11.05 -8.46
N VAL A 74 12.25 10.62 -7.93
CA VAL A 74 11.90 9.20 -7.81
C VAL A 74 11.58 8.65 -9.20
N LYS A 75 12.14 7.49 -9.53
CA LYS A 75 11.96 6.85 -10.85
C LYS A 75 11.45 5.43 -10.70
N ILE A 76 10.54 5.04 -11.60
CA ILE A 76 10.22 3.64 -11.83
C ILE A 76 11.24 3.14 -12.85
N VAL A 77 12.11 2.23 -12.42
CA VAL A 77 13.20 1.70 -13.26
C VAL A 77 12.70 0.52 -14.09
N ASP A 78 11.83 -0.30 -13.51
CA ASP A 78 11.34 -1.51 -14.14
C ASP A 78 9.94 -1.88 -13.63
N VAL A 79 9.14 -2.43 -14.52
CA VAL A 79 7.79 -2.92 -14.25
C VAL A 79 7.69 -4.35 -14.77
N VAL A 80 7.80 -5.30 -13.86
CA VAL A 80 7.59 -6.72 -14.14
C VAL A 80 6.14 -7.07 -13.87
N ALA A 81 5.49 -7.69 -14.85
CA ALA A 81 4.17 -8.29 -14.64
C ALA A 81 4.29 -9.45 -13.64
N HIS A 82 3.54 -9.38 -12.55
CA HIS A 82 3.40 -10.51 -11.64
C HIS A 82 2.35 -11.46 -12.21
N GLU A 83 2.60 -12.76 -12.17
CA GLU A 83 1.57 -13.74 -12.51
C GLU A 83 0.35 -13.53 -11.62
N PHE A 84 -0.82 -13.55 -12.23
CA PHE A 84 -2.06 -13.34 -11.52
C PHE A 84 -2.32 -14.54 -10.61
N ASP A 85 -2.37 -14.31 -9.29
CA ASP A 85 -2.74 -15.36 -8.34
C ASP A 85 -4.24 -15.66 -8.49
N GLU A 86 -4.57 -16.85 -8.98
CA GLU A 86 -5.96 -17.28 -9.19
C GLU A 86 -6.81 -17.25 -7.92
N ARG A 87 -6.20 -17.29 -6.72
CA ARG A 87 -6.92 -17.16 -5.44
C ARG A 87 -7.36 -15.73 -5.15
N LEU A 88 -6.75 -14.73 -5.80
CA LEU A 88 -7.15 -13.32 -5.72
C LEU A 88 -8.33 -13.01 -6.66
N GLN A 89 -8.89 -14.01 -7.37
CA GLN A 89 -10.15 -13.85 -8.07
C GLN A 89 -11.24 -13.43 -7.07
N LYS A 90 -11.66 -12.17 -7.19
CA LYS A 90 -12.91 -11.71 -6.61
C LYS A 90 -13.99 -12.61 -7.18
N LYS A 91 -14.61 -13.48 -6.35
CA LYS A 91 -15.89 -14.07 -6.73
C LYS A 91 -16.79 -12.88 -7.07
N ALA A 92 -17.07 -12.70 -8.35
CA ALA A 92 -18.09 -11.77 -8.75
C ALA A 92 -19.38 -12.39 -8.23
N ASP A 93 -19.89 -11.88 -7.11
CA ASP A 93 -21.29 -12.02 -6.76
C ASP A 93 -22.09 -11.20 -7.79
N LEU A 94 -22.07 -11.67 -9.04
CA LEU A 94 -23.05 -11.27 -10.03
C LEU A 94 -24.36 -11.83 -9.48
N PRO A 95 -25.36 -10.98 -9.15
CA PRO A 95 -26.68 -11.49 -8.85
C PRO A 95 -27.10 -12.35 -10.04
N ALA A 96 -27.45 -13.61 -9.78
CA ALA A 96 -27.96 -14.49 -10.82
C ALA A 96 -29.15 -13.79 -11.47
N ILE A 97 -28.97 -13.29 -12.69
CA ILE A 97 -30.08 -12.77 -13.48
C ILE A 97 -30.98 -13.98 -13.71
N SER A 98 -32.09 -14.05 -12.96
CA SER A 98 -33.05 -15.11 -13.19
C SER A 98 -33.53 -15.00 -14.64
N THR A 99 -33.53 -16.12 -15.35
CA THR A 99 -34.03 -16.24 -16.73
C THR A 99 -35.48 -15.76 -16.89
N ALA A 100 -36.22 -15.56 -15.78
CA ALA A 100 -37.54 -14.96 -15.77
C ALA A 100 -37.56 -13.46 -16.09
N GLN A 101 -36.51 -12.70 -15.76
CA GLN A 101 -36.45 -11.25 -16.01
C GLN A 101 -36.20 -10.92 -17.49
N VAL A 102 -35.46 -11.76 -18.21
CA VAL A 102 -35.15 -11.57 -19.65
C VAL A 102 -36.42 -11.67 -20.52
N LYS A 103 -37.32 -12.61 -20.20
CA LYS A 103 -38.59 -12.79 -20.94
C LYS A 103 -39.59 -11.63 -20.74
N LYS A 104 -39.52 -10.91 -19.61
CA LYS A 104 -40.46 -9.80 -19.33
C LYS A 104 -40.06 -8.51 -20.06
N LEU A 105 -38.77 -8.34 -20.39
CA LEU A 105 -38.29 -7.20 -21.17
C LEU A 105 -38.62 -7.33 -22.66
N GLN A 106 -38.51 -8.54 -23.23
CA GLN A 106 -38.81 -8.78 -24.64
C GLN A 106 -40.30 -8.70 -25.01
N ARG A 107 -41.21 -8.90 -24.05
CA ARG A 107 -42.67 -8.75 -24.25
C ARG A 107 -43.18 -7.31 -24.14
N ARG A 108 -42.33 -6.34 -23.77
CA ARG A 108 -42.71 -4.92 -23.72
C ARG A 108 -42.35 -4.15 -24.99
N PHE A 109 -41.68 -4.78 -25.93
CA PHE A 109 -41.27 -4.20 -27.22
C PHE A 109 -41.83 -4.99 -28.42
N ALA A 110 -42.90 -5.75 -28.22
CA ALA A 110 -43.68 -6.39 -29.28
C ALA A 110 -45.12 -5.88 -29.24
#